data_AF-A0A816IW75-F1
#
_entry.id   AF-A0A816IW75-F1
#
_cell.length_a   1.000
_cell.length_b   1.000
_cell.length_c   1.000
_cell.angle_alpha   90.00
_cell.angle_beta   90.00
_cell.angle_gamma   90.00
#
_symmetry.space_group_name_H-M   'P 1'
#
loop_
_entity.id
_entity.type
_entity.pdbx_description
1 polymer ?
#
loop_
_entity_poly.entity_id
_entity_poly.type
_entity_poly.pdbx_seq_one_letter_code
_entity_poly.pdbx_strand_id
1 'polypeptide(L)'
;MNNLKKKGKLLSIAKGCEVEVSLQEDGFKGSWFRAILEQNPIRLKGEKLWVCYKTLLNEDGVNPCKETIERCFIWPVPAECLNEGVVFKEGSVVDAYFNNGWWIGVIVVERPDGSFFVYFDDPPDIMRFNKSQLRPHADWTGSEWVKSKNKVLNQHMFRTMKLVEMTRKISESEDIWVRALVITEIQGGDRRNFLIKRCTSSQNLSDEAEGKHTIVDI
;
A
#
# COMPACT_ATOMS: atom_id res chain seq x y z
N MET A 1 -6.31 -47.66 -16.53
CA MET A 1 -6.95 -46.63 -15.68
C MET A 1 -6.04 -45.41 -15.66
N ASN A 2 -6.47 -44.35 -16.33
CA ASN A 2 -5.73 -43.10 -16.48
C ASN A 2 -5.81 -42.29 -15.18
N ASN A 3 -4.69 -42.09 -14.49
CA ASN A 3 -4.59 -41.04 -13.47
C ASN A 3 -3.85 -39.85 -14.07
N LEU A 4 -4.61 -38.96 -14.71
CA LEU A 4 -4.16 -37.60 -14.97
C LEU A 4 -3.91 -36.93 -13.62
N LYS A 5 -2.66 -36.91 -13.18
CA LYS A 5 -2.19 -35.89 -12.25
C LYS A 5 -2.51 -34.55 -12.92
N LYS A 6 -3.53 -33.85 -12.42
CA LYS A 6 -3.76 -32.43 -12.72
C LYS A 6 -2.46 -31.70 -12.40
N LYS A 7 -1.62 -31.49 -13.41
CA LYS A 7 -0.58 -30.48 -13.36
C LYS A 7 -1.33 -29.18 -13.15
N GLY A 8 -1.25 -28.63 -11.93
CA GLY A 8 -1.59 -27.24 -11.71
C GLY A 8 -0.88 -26.44 -12.80
N LYS A 9 -1.65 -25.70 -13.59
CA LYS A 9 -1.12 -24.84 -14.64
C LYS A 9 -0.26 -23.82 -13.91
N LEU A 10 1.06 -24.03 -13.86
CA LEU A 10 2.01 -22.98 -13.49
C LEU A 10 1.60 -21.77 -14.34
N LEU A 11 1.24 -20.66 -13.71
CA LEU A 11 1.15 -19.38 -14.41
C LEU A 11 2.58 -19.05 -14.84
N SER A 12 3.03 -19.63 -15.95
CA SER A 12 4.37 -19.46 -16.46
C SER A 12 4.42 -18.06 -17.06
N ILE A 13 4.96 -17.11 -16.31
CA ILE A 13 5.26 -15.78 -16.82
C ILE A 13 6.21 -15.96 -18.00
N ALA A 14 5.91 -15.31 -19.12
CA ALA A 14 6.72 -15.34 -20.33
C ALA A 14 7.06 -13.91 -20.77
N LYS A 15 8.00 -13.78 -21.71
CA LYS A 15 8.27 -12.49 -22.34
C LYS A 15 6.98 -11.89 -22.90
N GLY A 16 6.74 -10.61 -22.65
CA GLY A 16 5.56 -9.87 -23.06
C GLY A 16 4.38 -9.98 -22.08
N CYS A 17 4.44 -10.84 -21.07
CA CYS A 17 3.41 -10.88 -20.04
C CYS A 17 3.46 -9.63 -19.15
N GLU A 18 2.28 -9.17 -18.77
CA GLU A 18 2.14 -8.19 -17.69
C GLU A 18 2.37 -8.87 -16.34
N VAL A 19 3.12 -8.19 -15.49
CA VAL A 19 3.55 -8.63 -14.17
C VAL A 19 3.39 -7.50 -13.15
N GLU A 20 3.38 -7.86 -11.88
CA GLU A 20 3.54 -6.92 -10.77
C GLU A 20 4.93 -7.08 -10.17
N VAL A 21 5.59 -5.95 -9.92
CA VAL A 21 6.98 -5.89 -9.46
C VAL A 21 7.05 -5.14 -8.14
N SER A 22 7.73 -5.73 -7.15
CA SER A 22 7.97 -5.07 -5.86
C SER A 22 9.36 -4.44 -5.82
N LEU A 23 9.40 -3.15 -5.52
CA LEU A 23 10.63 -2.41 -5.28
C LEU A 23 11.05 -2.54 -3.81
N GLN A 24 12.33 -2.84 -3.58
CA GLN A 24 12.87 -3.04 -2.22
C GLN A 24 13.60 -1.79 -1.69
N GLU A 25 13.60 -0.70 -2.45
CA GLU A 25 14.19 0.57 -2.05
C GLU A 25 13.38 1.23 -0.92
N ASP A 26 14.07 2.00 -0.08
CA ASP A 26 13.45 2.72 1.02
C ASP A 26 12.33 3.64 0.50
N GLY A 27 11.18 3.58 1.16
CA GLY A 27 9.98 4.31 0.73
C GLY A 27 9.11 3.59 -0.31
N PHE A 28 9.55 2.45 -0.86
CA PHE A 28 8.75 1.61 -1.77
C PHE A 28 8.36 0.24 -1.20
N LYS A 29 8.77 -0.05 0.04
CA LYS A 29 8.48 -1.33 0.67
C LYS A 29 6.97 -1.59 0.74
N GLY A 30 6.56 -2.79 0.36
CA GLY A 30 5.13 -3.17 0.33
C GLY A 30 4.36 -2.58 -0.87
N SER A 31 5.06 -2.00 -1.85
CA SER A 31 4.48 -1.56 -3.10
C SER A 31 4.66 -2.58 -4.24
N TRP A 32 3.72 -2.56 -5.18
CA TRP A 32 3.69 -3.40 -6.37
C TRP A 32 3.32 -2.56 -7.60
N PHE A 33 4.21 -2.53 -8.59
CA PHE A 33 4.05 -1.74 -9.82
C PHE A 33 3.81 -2.62 -11.02
N ARG A 34 2.96 -2.17 -11.94
CA ARG A 34 2.69 -2.88 -13.19
C ARG A 34 3.86 -2.74 -14.15
N ALA A 35 4.31 -3.86 -14.70
CA ALA A 35 5.37 -3.89 -15.69
C ALA A 35 5.12 -4.96 -16.75
N ILE A 36 5.87 -4.89 -17.85
CA ILE A 36 5.94 -5.90 -18.91
C ILE A 36 7.28 -6.63 -18.76
N LEU A 37 7.24 -7.96 -18.78
CA LEU A 37 8.45 -8.76 -18.75
C LEU A 37 9.14 -8.75 -20.13
N GLU A 38 10.37 -8.24 -20.22
CA GLU A 38 11.08 -8.07 -21.50
C GLU A 38 11.91 -9.31 -21.91
N GLN A 39 12.01 -10.29 -21.01
CA GLN A 39 12.86 -11.47 -21.18
C GLN A 39 12.10 -12.78 -20.93
N ASN A 40 12.56 -13.86 -21.55
CA ASN A 40 11.99 -15.18 -21.31
C ASN A 40 12.70 -15.85 -20.12
N PRO A 41 12.02 -16.12 -18.99
CA PRO A 41 12.66 -16.64 -17.78
C PRO A 41 13.32 -18.00 -17.99
N ILE A 42 12.76 -18.83 -18.89
CA ILE A 42 13.17 -20.22 -19.11
C ILE A 42 14.55 -20.30 -19.76
N ARG A 43 14.93 -19.29 -20.56
CA ARG A 43 16.17 -19.28 -21.33
C ARG A 43 17.36 -18.67 -20.57
N LEU A 44 17.11 -18.08 -19.40
CA LEU A 44 18.12 -17.38 -18.62
C LEU A 44 18.46 -18.19 -17.37
N LYS A 45 19.76 -18.44 -17.17
CA LYS A 45 20.29 -19.01 -15.93
C LYS A 45 20.44 -17.99 -14.79
N GLY A 46 20.16 -16.71 -15.05
CA GLY A 46 20.32 -15.61 -14.08
C GLY A 46 19.11 -15.43 -13.16
N GLU A 47 19.36 -14.92 -11.95
CA GLU A 47 18.35 -14.70 -10.90
C GLU A 47 17.50 -13.45 -11.11
N LYS A 48 17.92 -12.56 -12.03
CA LYS A 48 17.23 -11.32 -12.36
C LYS A 48 16.67 -11.32 -13.79
N LEU A 49 15.61 -10.57 -14.01
CA LEU A 49 14.93 -10.42 -15.30
C LEU A 49 14.71 -8.94 -15.60
N TRP A 50 14.75 -8.58 -16.89
CA TRP A 50 14.42 -7.23 -17.32
C TRP A 50 12.91 -7.01 -17.38
N VAL A 51 12.48 -5.88 -16.82
CA VAL A 51 11.09 -5.41 -16.84
C VAL A 51 11.03 -4.00 -17.42
N CYS A 52 9.88 -3.66 -17.99
CA CYS A 52 9.54 -2.32 -18.46
C CYS A 52 8.26 -1.87 -17.75
N TYR A 53 8.33 -0.85 -16.91
CA TYR A 53 7.18 -0.39 -16.14
C TYR A 53 6.10 0.18 -17.05
N LYS A 54 4.83 -0.01 -16.67
CA LYS A 54 3.68 0.61 -17.35
C LYS A 54 3.31 1.96 -16.74
N THR A 55 3.66 2.16 -15.47
CA THR A 55 3.16 3.26 -14.65
C THR A 55 4.28 4.13 -14.06
N LEU A 56 5.56 3.72 -14.21
CA LEU A 56 6.74 4.48 -13.81
C LEU A 56 7.51 4.96 -15.04
N LEU A 57 7.91 6.22 -15.03
CA LEU A 57 8.65 6.88 -16.09
C LEU A 57 10.08 7.18 -15.63
N ASN A 58 10.99 7.35 -16.58
CA ASN A 58 12.34 7.84 -16.32
C ASN A 58 12.31 9.32 -15.91
N GLU A 59 13.48 9.87 -15.58
CA GLU A 59 13.69 11.28 -15.25
C GLU A 59 13.19 12.25 -16.34
N ASP A 60 13.11 11.79 -17.59
CA ASP A 60 12.56 12.57 -18.70
C ASP A 60 11.04 12.77 -18.62
N GLY A 61 10.34 12.01 -17.77
CA GLY A 61 8.89 12.06 -17.60
C GLY A 61 8.10 11.61 -18.84
N VAL A 62 8.75 10.95 -19.80
CA VAL A 62 8.14 10.54 -21.08
C VAL A 62 8.33 9.05 -21.33
N ASN A 63 9.54 8.53 -21.11
CA ASN A 63 9.85 7.15 -21.44
C ASN A 63 9.63 6.24 -20.23
N PRO A 64 9.09 5.04 -20.42
CA PRO A 64 8.94 4.07 -19.33
C PRO A 64 10.28 3.68 -18.70
N CYS A 65 10.26 3.53 -17.37
CA CYS A 65 11.41 3.03 -16.63
C CYS A 65 11.65 1.54 -16.93
N LYS A 66 12.93 1.18 -17.09
CA LYS A 66 13.37 -0.20 -17.37
C LYS A 66 14.51 -0.57 -16.45
N GLU A 67 14.40 -1.74 -15.85
CA GLU A 67 15.39 -2.21 -14.89
C GLU A 67 15.42 -3.73 -14.79
N THR A 68 16.40 -4.22 -14.03
CA THR A 68 16.64 -5.64 -13.82
C THR A 68 16.28 -6.03 -12.40
N ILE A 69 15.27 -6.90 -12.26
CA ILE A 69 14.65 -7.23 -10.97
C ILE A 69 14.83 -8.71 -10.66
N GLU A 70 15.04 -9.03 -9.39
CA GLU A 70 15.13 -10.40 -8.90
C GLU A 70 13.79 -11.12 -9.07
N ARG A 71 13.84 -12.36 -9.55
CA ARG A 71 12.65 -13.16 -9.88
C ARG A 71 11.66 -13.29 -8.71
N CYS A 72 12.15 -13.29 -7.47
CA CYS A 72 11.31 -13.38 -6.27
C CYS A 72 10.41 -12.14 -6.07
N PHE A 73 10.77 -10.99 -6.64
CA PHE A 73 10.00 -9.75 -6.58
C PHE A 73 9.15 -9.50 -7.84
N ILE A 74 9.01 -10.51 -8.70
CA ILE A 74 8.17 -10.45 -9.90
C ILE A 74 7.05 -11.48 -9.76
N TRP A 75 5.83 -10.99 -9.67
CA TRP A 75 4.62 -11.81 -9.60
C TRP A 75 3.80 -11.68 -10.89
N PRO A 76 2.98 -12.70 -11.23
CA PRO A 76 1.95 -12.48 -12.23
C PRO A 76 1.01 -11.34 -11.77
N VAL A 77 0.16 -10.87 -12.67
CA VAL A 77 -0.94 -9.99 -12.24
C VAL A 77 -1.98 -10.82 -11.47
N PRO A 78 -2.46 -10.37 -10.29
CA PRO A 78 -3.58 -10.99 -9.59
C PRO A 78 -4.81 -11.09 -10.48
N ALA A 79 -5.47 -12.25 -10.48
CA ALA A 79 -6.66 -12.47 -11.29
C ALA A 79 -7.84 -11.64 -10.77
N GLU A 80 -8.63 -11.05 -11.67
CA GLU A 80 -9.76 -10.18 -11.30
C GLU A 80 -10.83 -10.91 -10.46
N CYS A 81 -10.97 -12.23 -10.63
CA CYS A 81 -11.89 -13.03 -9.83
C CYS A 81 -11.56 -13.02 -8.32
N LEU A 82 -10.35 -12.60 -7.93
CA LEU A 82 -10.02 -12.38 -6.52
C LEU A 82 -10.86 -11.25 -5.90
N ASN A 83 -11.37 -10.32 -6.71
CA ASN A 83 -12.18 -9.20 -6.25
C ASN A 83 -13.66 -9.57 -6.06
N GLU A 84 -14.11 -10.71 -6.61
CA GLU A 84 -15.52 -11.12 -6.57
C GLU A 84 -15.97 -11.44 -5.14
N GLY A 85 -17.15 -10.92 -4.79
CA GLY A 85 -17.79 -11.14 -3.48
C GLY A 85 -17.06 -10.53 -2.28
N VAL A 86 -16.02 -9.72 -2.51
CA VAL A 86 -15.24 -9.12 -1.42
C VAL A 86 -16.02 -7.97 -0.78
N VAL A 87 -16.14 -8.07 0.54
CA VAL A 87 -16.67 -7.00 1.39
C VAL A 87 -15.51 -6.42 2.19
N PHE A 88 -15.18 -5.17 1.89
CA PHE A 88 -14.21 -4.40 2.65
C PHE A 88 -14.84 -3.91 3.94
N LYS A 89 -14.11 -4.03 5.05
CA LYS A 89 -14.51 -3.58 6.37
C LYS A 89 -13.27 -3.30 7.21
N GLU A 90 -13.47 -2.75 8.39
CA GLU A 90 -12.40 -2.59 9.39
C GLU A 90 -11.64 -3.92 9.63
N GLY A 91 -10.32 -3.83 9.63
CA GLY A 91 -9.40 -4.96 9.72
C GLY A 91 -9.11 -5.68 8.39
N SER A 92 -9.80 -5.36 7.29
CA SER A 92 -9.48 -5.92 5.97
C SER A 92 -8.08 -5.48 5.51
N VAL A 93 -7.27 -6.46 5.12
CA VAL A 93 -5.97 -6.22 4.48
C VAL A 93 -6.20 -6.04 2.99
N VAL A 94 -5.73 -4.94 2.45
CA VAL A 94 -6.00 -4.48 1.08
C VAL A 94 -4.73 -4.06 0.39
N ASP A 95 -4.72 -4.12 -0.94
CA ASP A 95 -3.81 -3.29 -1.72
C ASP A 95 -4.55 -2.02 -2.14
N ALA A 96 -3.99 -0.86 -1.84
CA ALA A 96 -4.52 0.44 -2.21
C ALA A 96 -3.74 1.03 -3.38
N TYR A 97 -4.43 1.48 -4.42
CA TYR A 97 -3.80 2.08 -5.59
C TYR A 97 -3.48 3.55 -5.34
N PHE A 98 -2.19 3.86 -5.23
CA PHE A 98 -1.65 5.18 -4.96
C PHE A 98 -0.28 5.35 -5.63
N ASN A 99 0.04 6.57 -6.09
CA ASN A 99 1.32 6.87 -6.74
C ASN A 99 1.75 5.80 -7.76
N ASN A 100 0.84 5.45 -8.67
CA ASN A 100 1.11 4.52 -9.78
C ASN A 100 1.40 3.07 -9.39
N GLY A 101 1.20 2.70 -8.12
CA GLY A 101 1.42 1.36 -7.59
C GLY A 101 0.32 0.90 -6.64
N TRP A 102 0.36 -0.38 -6.30
CA TRP A 102 -0.49 -1.02 -5.30
C TRP A 102 0.27 -1.16 -3.98
N TRP A 103 -0.28 -0.59 -2.90
CA TRP A 103 0.38 -0.53 -1.59
C TRP A 103 -0.40 -1.34 -0.57
N ILE A 104 0.29 -2.25 0.12
CA ILE A 104 -0.33 -3.10 1.14
C ILE A 104 -0.70 -2.25 2.35
N GLY A 105 -1.96 -2.29 2.76
CA GLY A 105 -2.47 -1.57 3.91
C GLY A 105 -3.62 -2.29 4.60
N VAL A 106 -4.12 -1.68 5.67
CA VAL A 106 -5.23 -2.21 6.47
C VAL A 106 -6.32 -1.17 6.58
N ILE A 107 -7.56 -1.55 6.28
CA ILE A 107 -8.71 -0.68 6.51
C ILE A 107 -8.88 -0.51 8.02
N VAL A 108 -8.83 0.73 8.48
CA VAL A 108 -8.97 1.10 9.89
C VAL A 108 -10.29 1.78 10.19
N VAL A 109 -10.94 2.39 9.19
CA VAL A 109 -12.26 3.01 9.32
C VAL A 109 -13.01 2.86 8.01
N GLU A 110 -14.26 2.39 8.08
CA GLU A 110 -15.25 2.53 7.02
C GLU A 110 -16.07 3.80 7.27
N ARG A 111 -16.26 4.61 6.23
CA ARG A 111 -16.89 5.92 6.36
C ARG A 111 -18.34 5.89 5.85
N PRO A 112 -19.21 6.78 6.35
CA PRO A 112 -20.60 6.88 5.90
C PRO A 112 -20.77 7.15 4.40
N ASP A 113 -19.76 7.77 3.77
CA ASP A 113 -19.74 8.07 2.34
C ASP A 113 -19.28 6.88 1.46
N GLY A 114 -19.01 5.71 2.06
CA GLY A 114 -18.55 4.51 1.37
C GLY A 114 -17.06 4.47 1.03
N SER A 115 -16.29 5.48 1.47
CA SER A 115 -14.83 5.46 1.40
C SER A 115 -14.21 4.85 2.66
N PHE A 116 -12.92 4.55 2.60
CA PHE A 116 -12.19 3.88 3.66
C PHE A 116 -10.95 4.68 4.04
N PHE A 117 -10.61 4.69 5.32
CA PHE A 117 -9.24 5.00 5.73
C PHE A 117 -8.41 3.74 5.78
N VAL A 118 -7.28 3.77 5.09
CA VAL A 118 -6.30 2.69 5.03
C VAL A 118 -5.04 3.16 5.74
N TYR A 119 -4.57 2.35 6.68
CA TYR A 119 -3.29 2.51 7.36
C TYR A 119 -2.20 1.74 6.63
N PHE A 120 -1.04 2.38 6.47
CA PHE A 120 0.19 1.81 5.92
C PHE A 120 1.23 1.73 7.05
N ASP A 121 2.01 0.65 7.07
CA ASP A 121 3.01 0.40 8.11
C ASP A 121 4.37 1.06 7.79
N ASP A 122 4.73 1.21 6.51
CA ASP A 122 6.09 1.61 6.09
C ASP A 122 6.09 2.46 4.80
N PRO A 123 6.23 3.79 4.90
CA PRO A 123 6.20 4.56 6.14
C PRO A 123 4.80 4.57 6.79
N PRO A 124 4.70 4.74 8.12
CA PRO A 124 3.42 4.89 8.79
C PRO A 124 2.60 6.07 8.23
N ASP A 125 1.47 5.79 7.60
CA ASP A 125 0.53 6.82 7.13
C ASP A 125 -0.92 6.32 7.12
N ILE A 126 -1.86 7.25 7.08
CA ILE A 126 -3.29 6.99 6.91
C ILE A 126 -3.79 7.82 5.76
N MET A 127 -4.48 7.18 4.82
CA MET A 127 -5.02 7.86 3.65
C MET A 127 -6.43 7.38 3.32
N ARG A 128 -7.20 8.24 2.66
CA ARG A 128 -8.56 7.96 2.22
C ARG A 128 -8.55 7.32 0.83
N PHE A 129 -9.32 6.24 0.67
CA PHE A 129 -9.52 5.57 -0.60
C PHE A 129 -10.98 5.27 -0.87
N ASN A 130 -11.38 5.38 -2.13
CA ASN A 130 -12.65 4.85 -2.59
C ASN A 130 -12.54 3.34 -2.83
N LYS A 131 -13.67 2.63 -2.81
CA LYS A 131 -13.73 1.18 -3.11
C LYS A 131 -13.05 0.82 -4.43
N SER A 132 -13.14 1.66 -5.47
CA SER A 132 -12.53 1.42 -6.78
C SER A 132 -11.01 1.48 -6.79
N GLN A 133 -10.40 2.07 -5.75
CA GLN A 133 -8.95 2.14 -5.58
C GLN A 133 -8.41 1.02 -4.69
N LEU A 134 -9.27 0.11 -4.24
CA LEU A 134 -8.90 -0.98 -3.35
C LEU A 134 -9.13 -2.33 -4.01
N ARG A 135 -8.24 -3.28 -3.73
CA ARG A 135 -8.45 -4.71 -3.98
C ARG A 135 -8.08 -5.49 -2.71
N PRO A 136 -8.63 -6.69 -2.48
CA PRO A 136 -8.14 -7.57 -1.42
C PRO A 136 -6.65 -7.84 -1.60
N HIS A 137 -5.88 -7.75 -0.52
CA HIS A 137 -4.50 -8.17 -0.55
C HIS A 137 -4.43 -9.71 -0.73
N ALA A 138 -3.52 -10.16 -1.58
CA ALA A 138 -3.25 -11.57 -1.80
C ALA A 138 -1.76 -11.81 -2.06
N ASP A 139 -1.23 -12.87 -1.48
CA ASP A 139 0.15 -13.30 -1.64
C ASP A 139 0.27 -14.32 -2.77
N TRP A 140 1.32 -14.19 -3.59
CA TRP A 140 1.66 -15.19 -4.60
C TRP A 140 2.58 -16.26 -4.02
N THR A 141 2.13 -17.52 -4.05
CA THR A 141 2.89 -18.67 -3.52
C THR A 141 3.85 -19.29 -4.53
N GLY A 142 3.95 -18.74 -5.75
CA GLY A 142 4.61 -19.38 -6.88
C GLY A 142 3.68 -20.24 -7.75
N SER A 143 2.49 -20.59 -7.25
CA SER A 143 1.52 -21.43 -7.98
C SER A 143 0.09 -20.91 -7.93
N GLU A 144 -0.30 -20.27 -6.84
CA GLU A 144 -1.63 -19.72 -6.63
C GLU A 144 -1.59 -18.43 -5.80
N TRP A 145 -2.67 -17.65 -5.93
CA TRP A 145 -2.92 -16.46 -5.13
C TRP A 145 -3.69 -16.84 -3.87
N VAL A 146 -3.20 -16.43 -2.71
CA VAL A 146 -3.83 -16.68 -1.41
C VAL A 146 -4.24 -15.35 -0.80
N LYS A 147 -5.55 -15.15 -0.61
CA LYS A 147 -6.07 -13.93 0.04
C LYS A 147 -5.61 -13.87 1.49
N SER A 148 -5.18 -12.71 1.92
CA SER A 148 -4.77 -12.49 3.31
C SER A 148 -5.99 -12.46 4.23
N LYS A 149 -5.80 -12.93 5.46
CA LYS A 149 -6.85 -12.89 6.48
C LYS A 149 -6.97 -11.47 7.03
N ASN A 150 -8.19 -11.08 7.41
CA ASN A 150 -8.40 -9.82 8.11
C ASN A 150 -7.59 -9.80 9.41
N LYS A 151 -6.97 -8.65 9.70
CA LYS A 151 -6.29 -8.40 10.97
C LYS A 151 -7.33 -8.00 12.02
N VAL A 152 -7.12 -8.48 13.25
CA VAL A 152 -7.82 -7.94 14.41
C VAL A 152 -7.11 -6.66 14.82
N LEU A 153 -7.79 -5.52 14.73
CA LEU A 153 -7.25 -4.27 15.23
C LEU A 153 -7.19 -4.35 16.76
N ASN A 154 -6.01 -4.11 17.32
CA ASN A 154 -5.81 -4.13 18.77
C ASN A 154 -6.01 -2.73 19.37
N GLN A 155 -6.10 -2.65 20.70
CA GLN A 155 -6.25 -1.37 21.42
C GLN A 155 -5.16 -0.34 21.11
N HIS A 156 -3.97 -0.78 20.70
CA HIS A 156 -2.89 0.13 20.29
C HIS A 156 -3.24 0.81 18.96
N MET A 157 -3.78 0.08 17.98
CA MET A 157 -4.27 0.64 16.72
C MET A 157 -5.48 1.57 16.89
N PHE A 158 -6.21 1.48 18.01
CA PHE A 158 -7.26 2.44 18.39
C PHE A 158 -6.74 3.68 19.13
N ARG A 159 -5.52 3.65 19.71
CA ARG A 159 -4.83 4.84 20.24
C ARG A 159 -4.26 5.66 19.09
N THR A 160 -3.60 4.95 18.16
CA THR A 160 -3.50 5.36 16.76
C THR A 160 -4.93 5.61 16.24
N MET A 161 -5.15 6.54 15.33
CA MET A 161 -6.48 7.01 14.86
C MET A 161 -7.26 7.94 15.80
N LYS A 162 -6.72 8.31 16.97
CA LYS A 162 -7.40 9.30 17.82
C LYS A 162 -7.29 10.70 17.21
N LEU A 163 -8.42 11.39 17.04
CA LEU A 163 -8.44 12.81 16.74
C LEU A 163 -8.05 13.59 18.01
N VAL A 164 -7.02 14.41 17.90
CA VAL A 164 -6.51 15.24 18.98
C VAL A 164 -6.51 16.70 18.56
N GLU A 165 -6.71 17.59 19.53
CA GLU A 165 -6.51 19.02 19.36
C GLU A 165 -5.15 19.38 19.96
N MET A 166 -4.34 20.14 19.22
CA MET A 166 -3.04 20.61 19.68
C MET A 166 -2.85 22.08 19.34
N THR A 167 -1.97 22.75 20.05
CA THR A 167 -1.57 24.12 19.73
C THR A 167 -0.44 24.14 18.71
N ARG A 168 -0.53 25.05 17.74
CA ARG A 168 0.50 25.32 16.75
C ARG A 168 0.89 26.79 16.82
N LYS A 169 2.16 27.05 17.11
CA LYS A 169 2.77 28.38 16.99
C LYS A 169 2.75 28.84 15.54
N ILE A 170 2.14 29.99 15.29
CA ILE A 170 2.22 30.71 14.01
C ILE A 170 3.25 31.85 14.10
N SER A 171 3.37 32.45 15.28
CA SER A 171 4.35 33.48 15.59
C SER A 171 4.80 33.35 17.06
N GLU A 172 5.68 34.25 17.52
CA GLU A 172 6.14 34.27 18.92
C GLU A 172 5.02 34.55 19.93
N SER A 173 3.90 35.13 19.48
CA SER A 173 2.79 35.57 20.33
C SER A 173 1.44 34.93 20.02
N GLU A 174 1.36 34.03 19.02
CA GLU A 174 0.10 33.47 18.56
C GLU A 174 0.16 31.94 18.39
N ASP A 175 -0.70 31.27 19.16
CA ASP A 175 -1.00 29.85 19.05
C ASP A 175 -2.41 29.67 18.48
N ILE A 176 -2.55 28.75 17.53
CA ILE A 176 -3.86 28.27 17.09
C ILE A 176 -4.09 26.83 17.50
N TRP A 177 -5.34 26.47 17.75
CA TRP A 177 -5.74 25.07 17.92
C TRP A 177 -5.95 24.43 16.55
N VAL A 178 -5.29 23.29 16.34
CA VAL A 178 -5.44 22.48 15.14
C VAL A 178 -5.84 21.05 15.51
N ARG A 179 -6.67 20.44 14.67
CA ARG A 179 -7.01 19.03 14.77
C ARG A 179 -6.00 18.19 14.00
N ALA A 180 -5.66 17.04 14.55
CA ALA A 180 -4.87 16.04 13.85
C ALA A 180 -5.23 14.62 14.27
N LEU A 181 -4.92 13.71 13.37
CA LEU A 181 -5.04 12.28 13.55
C LEU A 181 -3.72 11.71 14.05
N VAL A 182 -3.72 10.96 15.16
CA VAL A 182 -2.55 10.20 15.60
C VAL A 182 -2.34 9.03 14.64
N ILE A 183 -1.18 8.94 13.98
CA ILE A 183 -0.85 7.86 13.04
C ILE A 183 -0.11 6.72 13.74
N THR A 184 0.82 7.02 14.64
CA THR A 184 1.49 6.00 15.46
C THR A 184 2.25 6.64 16.61
N GLU A 185 2.57 5.85 17.64
CA GLU A 185 3.50 6.22 18.70
C GLU A 185 4.93 5.89 18.25
N ILE A 186 5.82 6.86 18.29
CA ILE A 186 7.23 6.71 17.93
C ILE A 186 7.98 6.27 19.19
N GLN A 187 8.62 5.10 19.13
CA GLN A 187 9.44 4.60 20.23
C GLN A 187 10.82 5.26 20.20
N GLY A 188 11.15 6.02 21.26
CA GLY A 188 12.49 6.60 21.43
C GLY A 188 12.51 7.81 22.37
N GLY A 189 13.18 7.68 23.52
CA GLY A 189 13.39 8.75 24.51
C GLY A 189 12.55 8.61 25.79
N ASP A 190 12.78 9.51 26.75
CA ASP A 190 12.04 9.57 28.02
C ASP A 190 10.61 10.12 27.87
N ARG A 191 10.26 10.62 26.68
CA ARG A 191 8.96 11.24 26.34
C ARG A 191 8.21 10.41 25.31
N ARG A 192 6.88 10.50 25.34
CA ARG A 192 6.01 9.84 24.34
C ARG A 192 5.84 10.75 23.14
N ASN A 193 6.38 10.32 22.01
CA ASN A 193 6.31 11.06 20.76
C ASN A 193 5.29 10.39 19.84
N PHE A 194 4.50 11.19 19.14
CA PHE A 194 3.46 10.70 18.24
C PHE A 194 3.69 11.27 16.84
N LEU A 195 3.61 10.39 15.84
CA LEU A 195 3.44 10.81 14.46
C LEU A 195 1.96 11.19 14.28
N ILE A 196 1.72 12.40 13.80
CA ILE A 196 0.37 12.90 13.57
C ILE A 196 0.20 13.40 12.13
N LYS A 197 -1.03 13.33 11.61
CA LYS A 197 -1.43 13.93 10.34
C LYS A 197 -2.40 15.07 10.60
N ARG A 198 -2.02 16.29 10.21
CA ARG A 198 -2.86 17.48 10.42
C ARG A 198 -4.07 17.47 9.50
N CYS A 199 -5.24 17.73 10.06
CA CYS A 199 -6.47 17.96 9.32
C CYS A 199 -6.45 19.40 8.79
N THR A 200 -6.60 19.62 7.48
CA THR A 200 -6.76 20.97 6.92
C THR A 200 -8.16 21.49 7.25
N SER A 201 -8.28 22.81 7.43
CA SER A 201 -9.45 23.50 7.98
C SER A 201 -10.71 23.49 7.10
N SER A 202 -10.79 22.67 6.03
CA SER A 202 -12.09 22.35 5.45
C SER A 202 -12.76 21.34 6.38
N GLN A 203 -13.89 21.76 6.94
CA GLN A 203 -14.76 20.88 7.71
C GLN A 203 -15.28 19.80 6.77
N ASN A 204 -14.55 18.70 6.64
CA ASN A 204 -15.04 17.35 6.46
C ASN A 204 -13.83 16.43 6.58
N LEU A 205 -13.99 15.40 7.39
CA LEU A 205 -13.09 14.25 7.54
C LEU A 205 -12.85 13.52 6.18
N SER A 206 -13.44 14.01 5.08
CA SER A 206 -13.35 13.52 3.70
C SER A 206 -12.08 13.96 2.99
N ASP A 207 -11.44 15.07 3.35
CA ASP A 207 -10.41 15.68 2.50
C ASP A 207 -8.96 15.42 2.97
N GLU A 208 -8.78 14.52 3.95
CA GLU A 208 -7.54 14.37 4.72
C GLU A 208 -6.38 13.62 3.99
N ALA A 209 -6.36 13.65 2.66
CA ALA A 209 -5.30 13.03 1.86
C ALA A 209 -4.05 13.94 1.68
N GLU A 210 -4.11 15.23 2.02
CA GLU A 210 -3.04 16.22 1.78
C GLU A 210 -2.43 16.85 3.06
N GLY A 211 -2.68 16.26 4.23
CA GLY A 211 -2.15 16.75 5.50
C GLY A 211 -0.63 16.55 5.62
N LYS A 212 0.09 17.57 6.10
CA LYS A 212 1.52 17.45 6.44
C LYS A 212 1.70 16.65 7.74
N HIS A 213 2.56 15.64 7.71
CA HIS A 213 3.02 14.93 8.90
C HIS A 213 3.78 15.86 9.85
N THR A 214 3.63 15.62 11.14
CA THR A 214 4.39 16.33 12.18
C THR A 214 4.64 15.34 13.32
N ILE A 215 5.80 15.43 13.96
CA ILE A 215 6.09 14.70 15.19
C ILE A 215 5.77 15.65 16.34
N VAL A 216 4.98 15.18 17.29
CA VAL A 216 4.63 15.95 18.49
C VAL A 216 4.97 15.17 19.75
N ASP A 217 5.55 15.88 20.71
CA ASP A 217 5.77 15.40 22.06
C ASP A 217 4.52 15.75 22.89
N ILE A 218 3.97 14.77 23.64
CA ILE A 218 2.82 14.98 24.54
C ILE A 218 3.18 14.60 25.97
#